data_AF-A0A661L9F3-F1
#
_entry.id   AF-A0A661L9F3-F1
#
_cell.length_a   1.000
_cell.length_b   1.000
_cell.length_c   1.000
_cell.angle_alpha   90.00
_cell.angle_beta   90.00
_cell.angle_gamma   90.00
#
_symmetry.space_group_name_H-M   'P 1'
#
loop_
_entity.id
_entity.type
_entity.pdbx_description
1 polymer ?
#
loop_
_entity_poly.entity_id
_entity_poly.type
_entity_poly.pdbx_seq_one_letter_code
_entity_poly.pdbx_strand_id
1 'polypeptide(L)'
;MSGIGLLLSTAKDALLAQQLALDVVSHNIANVNTPGYSRQIPHLTTRQPAPYAGMMLGRGVDVEEVIRNTDAFIETRLQQRKTDLTSLKEQEVYMGALEAIFNENSKRSLSTLFSEFWNAWHDLANNPTGASERKIVFERASLLCQSFSGLHADLMQLTDQLNLSLQAE
;
A
#
# COMPACT_ATOMS: atom_id res chain seq x y z
N MET A 1 5.75 -47.94 43.93
CA MET A 1 5.17 -46.58 44.10
C MET A 1 5.46 -45.64 42.93
N SER A 2 6.43 -45.91 42.05
CA SER A 2 6.88 -44.94 41.02
C SER A 2 6.00 -44.85 39.74
N GLY A 3 5.14 -45.84 39.46
CA GLY A 3 4.31 -45.86 38.24
C GLY A 3 3.08 -44.96 38.29
N ILE A 4 2.49 -44.74 39.47
CA ILE A 4 1.31 -43.88 39.64
C ILE A 4 1.68 -42.40 39.46
N GLY A 5 2.87 -41.99 39.91
CA GLY A 5 3.36 -40.62 39.72
C GLY A 5 3.54 -40.25 38.25
N LEU A 6 4.06 -41.18 37.44
CA LEU A 6 4.17 -40.98 35.99
C LEU A 6 2.79 -40.88 35.32
N LEU A 7 1.86 -41.77 35.66
CA LEU A 7 0.49 -41.72 35.13
C LEU A 7 -0.21 -40.41 35.49
N LEU A 8 -0.09 -39.96 36.74
CA LEU A 8 -0.71 -38.72 37.20
C LEU A 8 -0.07 -37.48 36.56
N SER A 9 1.26 -37.50 36.34
CA SER A 9 1.96 -36.44 35.61
C SER A 9 1.48 -36.37 34.15
N THR A 10 1.41 -37.50 33.46
CA THR A 10 0.91 -37.58 32.08
C THR A 10 -0.53 -37.09 31.97
N ALA A 11 -1.40 -37.46 32.93
CA ALA A 11 -2.78 -36.99 32.98
C ALA A 11 -2.87 -35.47 33.22
N LYS A 12 -2.05 -34.93 34.13
CA LYS A 12 -1.95 -33.49 34.37
C LYS A 12 -1.51 -32.73 33.11
N ASP A 13 -0.45 -33.18 32.46
CA ASP A 13 0.10 -32.51 31.28
C ASP A 13 -0.90 -32.55 30.11
N ALA A 14 -1.61 -33.66 29.92
CA ALA A 14 -2.69 -33.77 28.94
C ALA A 14 -3.85 -32.81 29.22
N LEU A 15 -4.26 -32.66 30.49
CA LEU A 15 -5.31 -31.71 30.87
C LEU A 15 -4.90 -30.26 30.63
N LEU A 16 -3.64 -29.91 30.95
CA LEU A 16 -3.11 -28.56 30.71
C LEU A 16 -3.03 -28.24 29.20
N ALA A 17 -2.55 -29.18 28.39
CA ALA A 17 -2.50 -29.01 26.94
C ALA A 17 -3.91 -28.84 26.34
N GLN A 18 -4.89 -29.62 26.82
CA GLN A 18 -6.27 -29.52 26.36
C GLN A 18 -6.95 -28.23 26.85
N GLN A 19 -6.62 -27.75 28.05
CA GLN A 19 -7.10 -26.45 28.54
C GLN A 19 -6.64 -25.32 27.62
N LEU A 20 -5.35 -25.28 27.27
CA LEU A 20 -4.84 -24.29 26.32
C LEU A 20 -5.50 -24.41 24.95
N ALA A 21 -5.76 -25.63 24.48
CA ALA A 21 -6.49 -25.84 23.22
C ALA A 21 -7.91 -25.26 23.28
N LEU A 22 -8.61 -25.39 24.42
CA LEU A 22 -9.93 -24.77 24.63
C LEU A 22 -9.84 -23.25 24.71
N ASP A 23 -8.78 -22.70 25.30
CA ASP A 23 -8.55 -21.25 25.32
C ASP A 23 -8.37 -20.71 23.89
N VAL A 24 -7.64 -21.42 23.02
CA VAL A 24 -7.51 -21.08 21.59
C VAL A 24 -8.87 -21.15 20.89
N VAL A 25 -9.71 -22.14 21.19
CA VAL A 25 -11.08 -22.21 20.66
C VAL A 25 -11.92 -21.04 21.15
N SER A 26 -11.84 -20.68 22.42
CA SER A 26 -12.54 -19.52 22.99
C SER A 26 -12.10 -18.22 22.31
N HIS A 27 -10.79 -18.05 22.11
CA HIS A 27 -10.22 -16.91 21.41
C HIS A 27 -10.71 -16.81 19.96
N ASN A 28 -10.78 -17.94 19.25
CA ASN A 28 -11.35 -18.01 17.89
C ASN A 28 -12.82 -17.57 17.87
N ILE A 29 -13.65 -18.08 18.80
CA ILE A 29 -15.08 -17.73 18.87
C ILE A 29 -15.25 -16.25 19.17
N ALA A 30 -14.48 -15.71 20.11
CA ALA A 30 -14.56 -14.30 20.51
C ALA A 30 -14.20 -13.35 19.35
N ASN A 31 -13.27 -13.75 18.47
CA ASN A 31 -12.74 -12.90 17.40
C ASN A 31 -13.21 -13.28 16.00
N VAL A 32 -14.11 -14.26 15.85
CA VAL A 32 -14.55 -14.76 14.53
C VAL A 32 -15.15 -13.67 13.64
N ASN A 33 -15.78 -12.66 14.24
CA ASN A 33 -16.39 -11.53 13.54
C ASN A 33 -15.49 -10.29 13.48
N THR A 34 -14.26 -10.38 13.98
CA THR A 34 -13.30 -9.27 13.95
C THR A 34 -12.62 -9.23 12.57
N PRO A 35 -12.73 -8.13 11.81
CA PRO A 35 -12.06 -8.01 10.51
C PRO A 35 -10.55 -8.25 10.61
N GLY A 36 -10.01 -9.05 9.68
CA GLY A 36 -8.58 -9.41 9.68
C GLY A 36 -8.20 -10.53 10.65
N TYR A 37 -9.15 -11.05 11.44
CA TYR A 37 -8.90 -12.22 12.27
C TYR A 37 -8.66 -13.47 11.42
N SER A 38 -7.71 -14.27 11.84
CA SER A 38 -7.36 -15.55 11.24
C SER A 38 -7.46 -16.64 12.28
N ARG A 39 -8.13 -17.74 11.94
CA ARG A 39 -8.31 -18.88 12.84
C ARG A 39 -6.96 -19.41 13.33
N GLN A 40 -6.87 -19.69 14.62
CA GLN A 40 -5.70 -20.29 15.26
C GLN A 40 -5.95 -21.77 15.58
N ILE A 41 -4.93 -22.61 15.42
CA ILE A 41 -4.97 -24.04 15.72
C ILE A 41 -3.82 -24.39 16.66
N PRO A 42 -4.07 -25.00 17.83
CA PRO A 42 -3.01 -25.50 18.69
C PRO A 42 -2.35 -26.74 18.05
N HIS A 43 -1.04 -26.71 17.88
CA HIS A 43 -0.24 -27.84 17.42
C HIS A 43 0.22 -28.66 18.64
N LEU A 44 -0.37 -29.85 18.78
CA LEU A 44 -0.08 -30.77 19.89
C LEU A 44 1.01 -31.76 19.48
N THR A 45 2.07 -31.88 20.27
CA THR A 45 3.16 -32.82 20.04
C THR A 45 3.43 -33.71 21.23
N THR A 46 3.93 -34.91 20.96
CA THR A 46 4.30 -35.85 22.02
C THR A 46 5.58 -35.38 22.72
N ARG A 47 5.56 -35.37 24.06
CA ARG A 47 6.75 -35.06 24.85
C ARG A 47 7.78 -36.18 24.68
N GLN A 48 9.05 -35.80 24.72
CA GLN A 48 10.17 -36.76 24.67
C GLN A 48 10.01 -37.86 25.75
N PRO A 49 10.08 -39.16 25.38
CA PRO A 49 9.97 -40.26 26.33
C PRO A 49 11.06 -40.22 27.40
N ALA A 50 10.76 -40.70 28.62
CA ALA A 50 11.76 -40.85 29.68
C ALA A 50 11.97 -42.33 30.05
N PRO A 51 13.20 -42.70 30.44
CA PRO A 51 13.49 -44.06 30.91
C PRO A 51 12.84 -44.31 32.26
N TYR A 52 12.13 -45.43 32.38
CA TYR A 52 11.52 -45.92 33.60
C TYR A 52 11.64 -47.45 33.66
N ALA A 53 12.28 -47.97 34.72
CA ALA A 53 12.45 -49.41 34.93
C ALA A 53 13.05 -50.17 33.72
N GLY A 54 13.98 -49.55 32.98
CA GLY A 54 14.63 -50.16 31.81
C GLY A 54 13.84 -50.05 30.50
N MET A 55 12.66 -49.41 30.51
CA MET A 55 11.83 -49.16 29.33
C MET A 55 11.69 -47.64 29.07
N MET A 56 11.53 -47.23 27.82
CA MET A 56 11.14 -45.84 27.51
C MET A 56 9.63 -45.69 27.60
N LEU A 57 9.15 -44.79 28.44
CA LEU A 57 7.72 -44.48 28.59
C LEU A 57 7.42 -43.07 28.08
N GLY A 58 6.31 -42.94 27.34
CA GLY A 58 5.81 -41.66 26.87
C GLY A 58 5.35 -40.78 28.04
N ARG A 59 5.56 -39.47 27.91
CA ARG A 59 5.25 -38.46 28.94
C ARG A 59 4.02 -37.60 28.62
N GLY A 60 3.16 -38.07 27.72
CA GLY A 60 1.98 -37.33 27.27
C GLY A 60 2.28 -36.34 26.15
N VAL A 61 1.47 -35.29 26.11
CA VAL A 61 1.40 -34.30 25.03
C VAL A 61 1.73 -32.90 25.58
N ASP A 62 2.26 -32.04 24.73
CA ASP A 62 2.45 -30.62 24.99
C ASP A 62 1.93 -29.81 23.80
N VAL A 63 1.70 -28.51 23.99
CA VAL A 63 1.40 -27.59 22.90
C VAL A 63 2.72 -27.00 22.43
N GLU A 64 3.17 -27.37 21.24
CA GLU A 64 4.42 -26.86 20.68
C GLU A 64 4.27 -25.40 20.25
N GLU A 65 3.18 -25.11 19.54
CA GLU A 65 2.87 -23.77 19.04
C GLU A 65 1.37 -23.62 18.74
N VAL A 66 0.92 -22.38 18.59
CA VAL A 66 -0.41 -22.06 18.09
C VAL A 66 -0.23 -21.46 16.70
N ILE A 67 -0.59 -22.22 15.66
CA ILE A 67 -0.40 -21.81 14.28
C ILE A 67 -1.61 -21.08 13.74
N ARG A 68 -1.34 -20.15 12.82
CA ARG A 68 -2.37 -19.45 12.07
C ARG A 68 -2.83 -20.31 10.90
N ASN A 69 -4.11 -20.63 10.84
CA ASN A 69 -4.69 -21.39 9.74
C ASN A 69 -5.06 -20.46 8.58
N THR A 70 -4.06 -20.12 7.77
CA THR A 70 -4.21 -19.28 6.57
C THR A 70 -3.53 -19.90 5.37
N ASP A 71 -4.07 -19.66 4.18
CA ASP A 71 -3.42 -20.01 2.93
C ASP A 71 -2.30 -18.99 2.62
N ALA A 72 -1.05 -19.42 2.78
CA ALA A 72 0.11 -18.56 2.56
C ALA A 72 0.20 -18.01 1.13
N PHE A 73 -0.30 -18.75 0.13
CA PHE A 73 -0.32 -18.28 -1.26
C PHE A 73 -1.32 -17.14 -1.43
N ILE A 74 -2.52 -17.27 -0.86
CA ILE A 74 -3.55 -16.23 -0.90
C ILE A 74 -3.09 -14.98 -0.13
N GLU A 75 -2.49 -15.13 1.04
CA GLU A 75 -1.96 -14.01 1.82
C GLU A 75 -0.87 -13.24 1.05
N THR A 76 0.06 -13.97 0.43
CA THR A 76 1.12 -13.36 -0.39
C THR A 76 0.53 -12.62 -1.59
N ARG A 77 -0.45 -13.22 -2.27
CA ARG A 77 -1.17 -12.58 -3.39
C ARG A 77 -1.91 -11.33 -2.93
N LEU A 78 -2.58 -11.38 -1.78
CA LEU A 78 -3.29 -10.24 -1.23
C LEU A 78 -2.34 -9.10 -0.89
N GLN A 79 -1.19 -9.39 -0.28
CA GLN A 79 -0.16 -8.41 0.02
C GLN A 79 0.35 -7.75 -1.27
N GLN A 80 0.70 -8.55 -2.29
CA GLN A 80 1.12 -8.04 -3.59
C GLN A 80 0.07 -7.09 -4.20
N ARG A 81 -1.21 -7.52 -4.23
CA ARG A 81 -2.28 -6.69 -4.80
C ARG A 81 -2.55 -5.42 -4.00
N LYS A 82 -2.39 -5.45 -2.68
CA LYS A 82 -2.50 -4.25 -1.84
C LYS A 82 -1.36 -3.27 -2.14
N THR A 83 -0.14 -3.77 -2.30
CA THR A 83 1.00 -2.94 -2.71
C THR A 83 0.76 -2.32 -4.09
N ASP A 84 0.36 -3.12 -5.08
CA ASP A 84 0.02 -2.64 -6.42
C ASP A 84 -1.06 -1.55 -6.37
N LEU A 85 -2.15 -1.80 -5.64
CA LEU A 85 -3.26 -0.86 -5.50
C LEU A 85 -2.82 0.46 -4.86
N THR A 86 -1.98 0.39 -3.82
CA THR A 86 -1.50 1.58 -3.12
C THR A 86 -0.60 2.40 -4.04
N SER A 87 0.32 1.75 -4.76
CA SER A 87 1.16 2.41 -5.77
C SER A 87 0.34 3.10 -6.86
N LEU A 88 -0.68 2.43 -7.39
CA LEU A 88 -1.57 3.00 -8.42
C LEU A 88 -2.40 4.17 -7.90
N LYS A 89 -2.86 4.12 -6.64
CA LYS A 89 -3.58 5.23 -6.02
C LYS A 89 -2.71 6.47 -5.84
N GLU A 90 -1.47 6.29 -5.39
CA GLU A 90 -0.53 7.41 -5.30
C GLU A 90 -0.25 7.98 -6.70
N GLN A 91 -0.04 7.11 -7.69
CA GLN A 91 0.13 7.55 -9.08
C GLN A 91 -1.09 8.34 -9.60
N GLU A 92 -2.30 7.93 -9.29
CA GLU A 92 -3.54 8.64 -9.65
C GLU A 92 -3.58 10.06 -9.08
N VAL A 93 -3.20 10.25 -7.82
CA VAL A 93 -3.15 11.57 -7.16
C VAL A 93 -2.22 12.52 -7.92
N TYR A 94 -1.00 12.09 -8.22
CA TYR A 94 -0.03 12.93 -8.94
C TYR A 94 -0.41 13.14 -10.41
N MET A 95 -1.03 12.15 -11.05
CA MET A 95 -1.55 12.32 -12.41
C MET A 95 -2.67 13.35 -12.46
N GLY A 96 -3.59 13.34 -11.48
CA GLY A 96 -4.64 14.36 -11.36
C GLY A 96 -4.07 15.76 -11.13
N ALA A 97 -2.98 15.89 -10.37
CA ALA A 97 -2.28 17.16 -10.21
C ALA A 97 -1.67 17.64 -11.54
N LEU A 98 -1.03 16.74 -12.31
CA LEU A 98 -0.52 17.06 -13.65
C LEU A 98 -1.62 17.50 -14.60
N GLU A 99 -2.76 16.80 -14.64
CA GLU A 99 -3.92 17.20 -15.46
C GLU A 99 -4.40 18.61 -15.11
N ALA A 100 -4.45 18.95 -13.82
CA ALA A 100 -4.84 20.28 -13.35
C ALA A 100 -3.84 21.38 -13.73
N ILE A 101 -2.55 21.07 -13.80
CA ILE A 101 -1.50 22.02 -14.25
C ILE A 101 -1.70 22.35 -15.73
N PHE A 102 -1.91 21.35 -16.58
CA PHE A 102 -2.04 21.58 -18.03
C PHE A 102 -3.38 22.21 -18.41
N ASN A 103 -4.48 21.84 -17.74
CA ASN A 103 -5.81 22.44 -17.88
C ASN A 103 -6.17 22.85 -19.33
N GLU A 104 -6.04 21.90 -20.25
CA GLU A 104 -6.14 22.13 -21.71
C GLU A 104 -7.54 22.59 -22.17
N ASN A 105 -8.57 22.41 -21.33
CA ASN A 105 -9.94 22.85 -21.61
C ASN A 105 -10.19 24.33 -21.28
N SER A 106 -9.21 25.04 -20.70
CA SER A 106 -9.35 26.46 -20.38
C SER A 106 -9.10 27.35 -21.60
N LYS A 107 -9.68 28.56 -21.61
CA LYS A 107 -9.36 29.61 -22.61
C LYS A 107 -7.91 30.10 -22.55
N ARG A 108 -7.14 29.65 -21.56
CA ARG A 108 -5.72 29.92 -21.38
C ARG A 108 -4.86 28.69 -21.61
N SER A 109 -5.42 27.65 -22.23
CA SER A 109 -4.65 26.45 -22.57
C SER A 109 -3.51 26.79 -23.52
N LEU A 110 -2.45 25.99 -23.46
CA LEU A 110 -1.27 26.20 -24.27
C LEU A 110 -1.61 26.15 -25.76
N SER A 111 -2.53 25.24 -26.15
CA SER A 111 -3.04 25.15 -27.52
C SER A 111 -3.74 26.42 -28.01
N THR A 112 -4.55 27.04 -27.14
CA THR A 112 -5.20 28.32 -27.45
C THR A 112 -4.17 29.44 -27.61
N LEU A 113 -3.21 29.53 -26.70
CA LEU A 113 -2.15 30.55 -26.75
C LEU A 113 -1.27 30.41 -28.00
N PHE A 114 -0.94 29.19 -28.41
CA PHE A 114 -0.20 28.93 -29.66
C PHE A 114 -1.02 29.34 -30.88
N SER A 115 -2.31 29.03 -30.89
CA SER A 115 -3.22 29.40 -31.98
C SER A 115 -3.33 30.92 -32.11
N GLU A 116 -3.47 31.64 -30.99
CA GLU A 116 -3.50 33.11 -30.95
C GLU A 116 -2.17 33.73 -31.40
N PHE A 117 -1.04 33.15 -30.99
CA PHE A 117 0.29 33.58 -31.42
C PHE A 117 0.47 33.44 -32.94
N TRP A 118 0.08 32.31 -33.52
CA TRP A 118 0.20 32.11 -34.96
C TRP A 118 -0.77 32.96 -35.77
N ASN A 119 -1.98 33.19 -35.27
CA ASN A 119 -2.93 34.12 -35.89
C ASN A 119 -2.38 35.55 -35.90
N ALA A 120 -1.76 36.00 -34.81
CA ALA A 120 -1.11 37.32 -34.77
C ALA A 120 0.03 37.44 -35.80
N TRP A 121 0.82 36.37 -35.99
CA TRP A 121 1.85 36.32 -37.04
C TRP A 121 1.26 36.35 -38.45
N HIS A 122 0.14 35.68 -38.67
CA HIS A 122 -0.57 35.72 -39.95
C HIS A 122 -1.07 37.14 -40.26
N ASP A 123 -1.66 37.82 -39.29
CA ASP A 123 -2.13 39.20 -39.44
C ASP A 123 -0.97 40.16 -39.76
N LEU A 124 0.17 40.01 -39.07
CA LEU A 124 1.37 40.78 -39.35
C LEU A 124 1.95 40.49 -40.75
N ALA A 125 1.87 39.24 -41.23
CA ALA A 125 2.31 38.90 -42.57
C ALA A 125 1.45 39.57 -43.66
N ASN A 126 0.15 39.75 -43.39
CA ASN A 126 -0.77 40.48 -44.26
C ASN A 126 -0.54 42.00 -44.23
N ASN A 127 -0.04 42.56 -43.12
CA ASN A 127 0.29 43.98 -42.98
C ASN A 127 1.64 44.24 -42.25
N PRO A 128 2.80 44.04 -42.91
CA PRO A 128 4.10 44.06 -42.23
C PRO A 128 4.53 45.42 -41.66
N THR A 129 4.00 46.52 -42.20
CA THR A 129 4.29 47.89 -41.74
C THR A 129 3.31 48.36 -40.66
N GLY A 130 2.27 47.58 -40.37
CA GLY A 130 1.29 47.85 -39.33
C GLY A 130 1.87 47.85 -37.92
N ALA A 131 1.82 48.99 -37.24
CA ALA A 131 2.34 49.13 -35.88
C ALA A 131 1.49 48.36 -34.85
N SER A 132 0.18 48.23 -35.10
CA SER A 132 -0.74 47.51 -34.22
C SER A 132 -0.45 46.01 -34.23
N GLU A 133 -0.29 45.44 -35.43
CA GLU A 133 -0.03 44.02 -35.67
C GLU A 133 1.30 43.60 -35.04
N ARG A 134 2.35 44.42 -35.17
CA ARG A 134 3.64 44.19 -34.49
C ARG A 134 3.50 44.15 -32.97
N LYS A 135 2.68 45.05 -32.40
CA LYS A 135 2.43 45.10 -30.96
C LYS A 135 1.66 43.85 -30.49
N ILE A 136 0.65 43.43 -31.26
CA ILE A 136 -0.14 42.24 -30.95
C ILE A 136 0.75 40.99 -30.95
N VAL A 137 1.64 40.82 -31.94
CA VAL A 137 2.60 39.70 -31.96
C VAL A 137 3.47 39.68 -30.70
N PHE A 138 4.01 40.83 -30.29
CA PHE A 138 4.80 40.93 -29.06
C PHE A 138 3.98 40.56 -27.81
N GLU A 139 2.75 41.05 -27.69
CA GLU A 139 1.86 40.73 -26.57
C GLU A 139 1.53 39.24 -26.51
N ARG A 140 1.21 38.60 -27.65
CA ARG A 140 0.95 37.15 -27.71
C ARG A 140 2.19 36.32 -27.41
N ALA A 141 3.36 36.73 -27.89
CA ALA A 141 4.62 36.10 -27.56
C ALA A 141 4.92 36.17 -26.06
N SER A 142 4.71 37.35 -25.44
CA SER A 142 4.93 37.56 -24.02
C SER A 142 4.00 36.70 -23.17
N LEU A 143 2.71 36.61 -23.52
CA LEU A 143 1.75 35.73 -22.85
C LEU A 143 2.15 34.26 -22.93
N LEU A 144 2.61 33.80 -24.09
CA LEU A 144 3.10 32.43 -24.26
C LEU A 144 4.31 32.14 -23.37
N CYS A 145 5.30 33.04 -23.32
CA CYS A 145 6.47 32.91 -22.44
C CYS A 145 6.07 32.90 -20.95
N GLN A 146 5.13 33.75 -20.54
CA GLN A 146 4.62 33.77 -19.17
C GLN A 146 3.93 32.45 -18.83
N SER A 147 3.12 31.91 -19.75
CA SER A 147 2.46 30.61 -19.55
C SER A 147 3.47 29.47 -19.38
N PHE A 148 4.51 29.41 -20.22
CA PHE A 148 5.57 28.40 -20.07
C PHE A 148 6.31 28.53 -18.73
N SER A 149 6.58 29.76 -18.30
CA SER A 149 7.25 30.01 -17.02
C SER A 149 6.38 29.58 -15.84
N GLY A 150 5.06 29.82 -15.91
CA GLY A 150 4.09 29.36 -14.91
C GLY A 150 4.02 27.84 -14.85
N LEU A 151 3.83 27.17 -15.99
CA LEU A 151 3.82 25.70 -16.07
C LEU A 151 5.11 25.08 -15.50
N HIS A 152 6.26 25.69 -15.80
CA HIS A 152 7.53 25.23 -15.24
C HIS A 152 7.56 25.36 -13.71
N ALA A 153 7.12 26.49 -13.17
CA ALA A 153 7.05 26.70 -11.73
C ALA A 153 6.10 25.70 -11.04
N ASP A 154 4.93 25.44 -11.64
CA ASP A 154 3.96 24.49 -11.11
C ASP A 154 4.50 23.04 -11.11
N LEU A 155 5.21 22.63 -12.18
CA LEU A 155 5.87 21.33 -12.26
C LEU A 155 7.03 21.18 -11.25
N MET A 156 7.79 22.25 -11.03
CA MET A 156 8.83 22.28 -10.00
C MET A 156 8.21 22.12 -8.61
N GLN A 157 7.13 22.83 -8.33
CA GLN A 157 6.42 22.72 -7.05
C GLN A 157 5.86 21.30 -6.84
N LEU A 158 5.31 20.66 -7.88
CA LEU A 158 4.85 19.26 -7.79
C LEU A 158 6.01 18.30 -7.48
N THR A 159 7.17 18.52 -8.10
CA THR A 159 8.38 17.73 -7.86
C THR A 159 8.88 17.91 -6.42
N ASP A 160 8.86 19.13 -5.90
CA ASP A 160 9.24 19.42 -4.52
C ASP A 160 8.27 18.77 -3.52
N GLN A 161 6.96 18.79 -3.80
CA GLN A 161 5.95 18.10 -2.99
C GLN A 161 6.17 16.58 -2.98
N LEU A 162 6.46 15.97 -4.13
CA LEU A 162 6.82 14.56 -4.25
C LEU A 162 8.06 14.21 -3.43
N ASN A 163 9.10 15.05 -3.48
CA ASN A 163 10.32 14.83 -2.71
C ASN A 163 10.06 14.93 -1.20
N LEU A 164 9.21 15.87 -0.76
CA LEU A 164 8.82 16.01 0.64
C LEU A 164 8.01 14.81 1.12
N SER A 165 7.07 14.28 0.32
CA SER A 165 6.30 13.10 0.70
C SER A 165 7.18 11.86 0.89
N LEU A 166 8.24 11.73 0.07
CA LEU A 166 9.22 10.64 0.21
C LEU A 166 10.13 10.78 1.43
N GLN A 167 10.33 12.00 1.95
CA GLN A 167 11.13 12.26 3.16
C GLN A 167 10.33 12.16 4.46
N ALA A 168 9.00 12.25 4.37
CA ALA A 168 8.10 12.18 5.52
C ALA A 168 7.77 10.74 5.94
N GLU A 169 8.07 9.74 5.10
CA GLU A 169 8.09 8.30 5.43
C GLU A 169 9.42 7.87 6.07
#